data_AF-A0A3C1WZF8-F1
#
_entry.id   AF-A0A3C1WZF8-F1
#
_cell.length_a   1.000
_cell.length_b   1.000
_cell.length_c   1.000
_cell.angle_alpha   90.00
_cell.angle_beta   90.00
_cell.angle_gamma   90.00
#
_symmetry.space_group_name_H-M   'P 1'
#
loop_
_entity.id
_entity.type
_entity.pdbx_description
1 polymer ?
#
loop_
_entity_poly.entity_id
_entity_poly.type
_entity_poly.pdbx_seq_one_letter_code
_entity_poly.pdbx_strand_id
1 'polypeptide(L)' 'SYKHSADQVVTAQAVVVSSAISDNNPELIKAHELNIPTVPRAEMLAEIMRFRFGIAVAGTHGKTTTT' A
#
# COMPACT_ATOMS: atom_id res chain seq x y z
N SER A 1 16.58 -5.26 9.83
CA SER A 1 15.49 -6.01 9.19
C SER A 1 14.21 -5.69 9.94
N TYR A 2 13.24 -5.04 9.29
CA TYR A 2 11.95 -4.78 9.93
C TYR A 2 11.20 -6.11 10.05
N LYS A 3 10.64 -6.40 11.22
CA LYS A 3 9.92 -7.66 11.46
C LYS A 3 8.43 -7.38 11.43
N HIS A 4 7.72 -8.12 10.60
CA HIS A 4 6.26 -8.04 10.52
C HIS A 4 5.61 -8.56 11.81
N SER A 5 4.64 -7.82 12.34
CA SER A 5 3.92 -8.17 13.57
C SER A 5 2.47 -7.72 13.52
N ALA A 6 1.55 -8.58 13.96
CA ALA A 6 0.11 -8.33 13.99
C ALA A 6 -0.26 -7.05 14.76
N ASP A 7 0.46 -6.71 15.82
CA ASP A 7 0.16 -5.54 16.66
C ASP A 7 0.29 -4.20 15.93
N GLN A 8 1.02 -4.17 14.81
CA GLN A 8 1.29 -2.94 14.06
C GLN A 8 0.05 -2.37 13.35
N VAL A 9 -0.98 -3.17 13.13
CA VAL A 9 -2.20 -2.74 12.42
C VAL A 9 -3.36 -2.38 13.35
N VAL A 10 -3.25 -2.60 14.66
CA VAL A 10 -4.38 -2.51 15.60
C VAL A 10 -5.03 -1.12 15.63
N THR A 11 -4.25 -0.06 15.44
CA THR A 11 -4.74 1.33 15.43
C THR A 11 -4.88 1.91 14.02
N ALA A 12 -4.63 1.10 12.98
CA ALA A 12 -4.68 1.55 11.60
C ALA A 12 -6.13 1.69 11.12
N GLN A 13 -6.40 2.75 10.35
CA GLN A 13 -7.70 2.96 9.72
C GLN A 13 -7.82 2.29 8.35
N ALA A 14 -6.68 2.01 7.72
CA ALA A 14 -6.55 1.25 6.48
C ALA A 14 -5.12 0.70 6.38
N VAL A 15 -4.93 -0.38 5.61
CA VAL A 15 -3.63 -0.98 5.32
C VAL A 15 -3.34 -0.88 3.83
N VAL A 16 -2.15 -0.40 3.45
CA VAL A 16 -1.73 -0.32 2.05
C VAL A 16 -0.66 -1.36 1.77
N VAL A 17 -0.89 -2.22 0.77
CA VAL A 17 0.01 -3.33 0.45
C VAL A 17 0.69 -3.20 -0.90
N SER A 18 1.91 -3.72 -0.97
CA SER A 18 2.61 -3.93 -2.24
C SER A 18 2.41 -5.37 -2.73
N SER A 19 2.65 -5.61 -4.02
CA SER A 19 2.57 -6.94 -4.63
C SER A 19 3.60 -7.95 -4.10
N ALA A 20 4.59 -7.50 -3.31
CA ALA A 20 5.62 -8.35 -2.72
C ALA A 20 5.24 -8.89 -1.33
N ILE A 21 4.12 -8.43 -0.75
CA ILE A 21 3.66 -8.92 0.55
C ILE A 21 2.93 -10.25 0.37
N SER A 22 3.31 -11.26 1.16
CA SER A 22 2.63 -12.55 1.20
C SER A 22 1.34 -12.49 2.01
N ASP A 23 0.33 -13.28 1.62
CA ASP A 23 -0.91 -13.45 2.36
C ASP A 23 -0.71 -14.00 3.78
N ASN A 24 0.43 -14.65 4.04
CA ASN A 24 0.81 -15.12 5.37
C ASN A 24 1.42 -14.01 6.26
N ASN A 25 1.40 -12.75 5.82
CA ASN A 25 1.87 -11.64 6.64
C ASN A 25 0.95 -11.50 7.88
N PRO A 26 1.48 -11.56 9.11
CA PRO A 26 0.68 -11.42 10.33
C PRO A 26 -0.09 -10.09 10.40
N GLU A 27 0.40 -9.02 9.79
CA GLU A 27 -0.30 -7.73 9.69
C GLU A 27 -1.54 -7.84 8.80
N LEU A 28 -1.46 -8.56 7.67
CA LEU A 28 -2.60 -8.74 6.77
C LEU A 28 -3.67 -9.62 7.38
N ILE A 29 -3.25 -10.73 7.99
CA ILE A 29 -4.16 -11.63 8.71
C ILE A 29 -4.89 -10.83 9.79
N LYS A 30 -4.16 -10.04 10.59
CA LYS A 30 -4.75 -9.25 11.67
C LYS A 30 -5.67 -8.14 11.16
N ALA A 31 -5.30 -7.47 10.07
CA ALA A 31 -6.14 -6.46 9.44
C ALA A 31 -7.47 -7.07 8.98
N HIS A 32 -7.43 -8.27 8.42
CA HIS A 32 -8.63 -9.01 8.02
C HIS A 32 -9.52 -9.37 9.21
N GLU A 33 -8.93 -9.88 10.30
CA GLU A 33 -9.67 -10.18 11.55
C GLU A 33 -10.36 -8.95 12.14
N LEU A 34 -9.72 -7.79 12.06
CA LEU A 34 -10.22 -6.52 12.57
C LEU A 34 -11.14 -5.77 11.59
N ASN A 35 -11.40 -6.35 10.41
CA ASN A 35 -12.13 -5.70 9.30
C ASN A 35 -11.54 -4.35 8.89
N ILE A 36 -10.21 -4.19 9.00
CA ILE A 36 -9.51 -3.01 8.52
C ILE A 36 -9.38 -3.12 6.99
N PRO A 37 -9.83 -2.10 6.23
CA PRO A 37 -9.78 -2.15 4.77
C PRO A 37 -8.33 -2.22 4.29
N THR A 38 -8.07 -3.13 3.36
CA THR A 38 -6.76 -3.30 2.72
C THR A 38 -6.82 -2.82 1.28
N VAL A 39 -5.88 -1.96 0.88
CA VAL A 39 -5.87 -1.31 -0.44
C VAL A 39 -4.54 -1.57 -1.15
N PRO A 40 -4.53 -1.94 -2.44
CA PRO A 40 -3.30 -2.01 -3.21
C PRO A 40 -2.62 -0.65 -3.35
N ARG A 41 -1.28 -0.62 -3.28
CA ARG A 41 -0.48 0.61 -3.43
C ARG A 41 -0.83 1.44 -4.68
N ALA A 42 -1.11 0.78 -5.80
CA ALA A 42 -1.44 1.47 -7.04
C ALA A 42 -2.78 2.22 -6.95
N GLU A 43 -3.78 1.63 -6.30
CA GLU A 43 -5.09 2.25 -6.09
C GLU A 43 -4.98 3.41 -5.10
N MET A 44 -4.22 3.25 -4.02
CA MET A 44 -3.97 4.34 -3.09
C MET A 44 -3.26 5.53 -3.78
N LEU A 45 -2.30 5.25 -4.67
CA LEU A 45 -1.65 6.30 -5.45
C LEU A 45 -2.65 7.04 -6.34
N ALA A 46 -3.55 6.31 -7.00
CA ALA A 46 -4.60 6.91 -7.82
C ALA A 46 -5.52 7.81 -6.99
N GLU A 47 -5.92 7.38 -5.78
CA GLU A 47 -6.73 8.20 -4.88
C GLU A 47 -6.04 9.50 -4.46
N ILE A 48 -4.74 9.46 -4.17
CA ILE A 48 -3.96 10.68 -3.87
C ILE A 48 -3.97 11.64 -5.07
N MET A 49 -3.79 11.11 -6.29
CA MET A 49 -3.81 11.91 -7.52
C MET A 49 -5.17 12.56 -7.79
N ARG A 50 -6.30 11.96 -7.38
CA ARG A 50 -7.64 12.52 -7.58
C ARG A 50 -7.84 13.90 -6.95
N PHE A 51 -7.10 14.22 -5.88
CA PHE A 51 -7.24 15.49 -5.14
C PHE A 51 -6.16 16.53 -5.51
N ARG A 52 -5.36 16.28 -6.54
CA ARG A 52 -4.25 17.14 -6.99
C ARG A 52 -4.19 17.21 -8.51
N PHE A 53 -3.54 18.24 -9.05
CA PHE A 53 -3.10 18.21 -10.44
C PHE A 53 -1.86 17.30 -10.55
N GLY A 54 -2.10 16.01 -10.76
CA GLY A 54 -1.04 14.99 -10.87
C GLY A 54 -0.64 14.73 -12.32
N ILE A 55 0.66 14.60 -12.57
CA ILE A 55 1.20 14.15 -13.86
C ILE A 55 1.70 12.72 -13.68
N ALA A 56 1.12 11.77 -14.41
CA ALA A 56 1.54 10.37 -14.40
C ALA A 56 2.62 10.13 -15.47
N VAL A 57 3.83 9.76 -15.06
CA VAL A 57 4.92 9.41 -15.97
C VAL A 57 5.02 7.88 -16.08
N ALA A 58 4.79 7.34 -17.28
CA ALA A 58 4.86 5.91 -17.59
C ALA A 58 5.99 5.60 -18.60
N GLY A 59 6.38 4.33 -18.70
CA GLY A 59 7.43 3.88 -19.63
C GLY A 59 8.26 2.73 -19.06
N THR A 60 8.94 1.95 -19.90
CA THR A 60 9.73 0.78 -19.41
C THR A 60 11.01 1.23 -18.69
N HIS A 61 11.67 2.27 -19.18
CA HIS A 61 12.91 2.86 -18.61
C HIS A 61 12.74 4.37 -18.39
N GLY A 62 13.60 4.99 -17.56
CA GLY A 62 13.67 6.44 -17.39
C GLY A 62 12.63 7.08 -16.45
N LYS A 63 11.60 6.36 -16.01
CA LYS A 63 10.53 6.89 -15.14
C LYS A 63 11.04 7.65 -13.90
N THR A 64 11.93 7.04 -13.12
CA THR A 64 12.47 7.65 -11.88
C THR A 64 13.41 8.83 -12.16
N THR A 65 14.00 8.90 -13.35
CA THR A 65 14.88 10.01 -13.75
C THR A 65 14.08 11.23 -14.21
N THR A 66 12.88 10.99 -14.76
CA THR A 66 12.01 12.03 -15.31
C THR A 66 10.99 12.59 -14.29
N THR A 67 10.64 11.82 -13.26
CA THR A 67 9.63 12.19 -12.23
C THR A 67 10.28 12.90 -11.07
#